data_AF-A0A2S8WA06-F1
#
_entry.id   AF-A0A2S8WA06-F1
#
_cell.length_a   1.000
_cell.length_b   1.000
_cell.length_c   1.000
_cell.angle_alpha   90.00
_cell.angle_beta   90.00
_cell.angle_gamma   90.00
#
_symmetry.space_group_name_H-M   'P 1'
#
loop_
_entity.id
_entity.type
_entity.pdbx_description
1 polymer ?
#
loop_
_entity_poly.entity_id
_entity_poly.type
_entity_poly.pdbx_seq_one_letter_code
_entity_poly.pdbx_strand_id
1 'polypeptide(L)'
;MAVGTLVLGVVVGLGAGFLSELPGQVGVLLTAILLAVGMGGAVWLSVGWWRRVDEAAREAHKWAWFWGGTCGMAVGFVCLLTVSMRGAELPLPTWLGTAPQDLLVSGMMAILAFQIVGYLIAWAWWWLGQR
;
A
#
# COMPACT_ATOMS: atom_id res chain seq x y z
N MET A 1 3.58 -12.04 13.18
CA MET A 1 3.89 -11.38 11.89
C MET A 1 3.45 -9.92 11.89
N ALA A 2 2.15 -9.63 12.03
CA ALA A 2 1.61 -8.27 11.96
C ALA A 2 2.35 -7.27 12.88
N VAL A 3 2.62 -7.66 14.13
CA VAL A 3 3.40 -6.82 15.06
C VAL A 3 4.83 -6.58 14.56
N GLY A 4 5.50 -7.59 14.02
CA GLY A 4 6.88 -7.47 13.53
C GLY A 4 6.99 -6.57 12.30
N THR A 5 6.06 -6.70 11.34
CA THR A 5 6.01 -5.82 10.17
C THR A 5 5.61 -4.39 10.54
N LEU A 6 4.75 -4.22 11.54
CA LEU A 6 4.33 -2.90 12.03
C LEU A 6 5.48 -2.19 12.78
N VAL A 7 6.19 -2.90 13.67
CA VAL A 7 7.39 -2.38 14.34
C VAL A 7 8.45 -2.00 13.32
N LEU A 8 8.72 -2.87 12.34
CA LEU A 8 9.66 -2.57 11.26
C LEU A 8 9.24 -1.31 10.49
N GLY A 9 7.95 -1.18 10.14
CA GLY A 9 7.43 0.00 9.46
C GLY A 9 7.60 1.28 10.27
N VAL A 10 7.32 1.25 11.57
CA VAL A 10 7.51 2.41 12.47
C VAL A 10 8.99 2.79 12.55
N VAL A 11 9.89 1.82 12.75
CA VAL A 11 11.34 2.08 12.85
C VAL A 11 11.89 2.66 11.54
N VAL A 12 11.53 2.07 10.40
CA VAL A 12 11.96 2.54 9.08
C VAL A 12 11.39 3.93 8.78
N GLY A 13 10.12 4.17 9.11
CA GLY A 13 9.48 5.47 8.92
C GLY A 13 10.12 6.58 9.76
N LEU A 14 10.36 6.32 11.05
CA LEU A 14 11.07 7.26 11.93
C LEU A 14 12.50 7.52 11.41
N GLY A 15 13.23 6.47 11.03
CA GLY A 15 14.57 6.62 10.46
C GLY A 15 14.58 7.43 9.18
N ALA A 16 13.61 7.21 8.28
CA ALA A 16 13.48 7.99 7.05
C ALA A 16 13.17 9.47 7.33
N GLY A 17 12.36 9.77 8.35
CA GLY A 17 12.09 11.13 8.79
C GLY A 17 13.31 11.86 9.34
N PHE A 18 14.25 11.16 10.00
CA PHE A 18 15.53 11.78 10.38
C PHE A 18 16.45 12.00 9.17
N LEU A 19 16.47 11.06 8.23
CA LEU A 19 17.31 11.17 7.02
C LEU A 19 16.81 12.23 6.03
N SER A 20 15.52 12.57 6.03
CA SER A 20 14.98 13.61 5.16
C SER A 20 15.52 15.01 5.45
N GLU A 21 16.06 15.24 6.64
CA GLU A 21 16.72 16.51 7.02
C GLU A 21 18.14 16.65 6.42
N LEU A 22 18.72 15.56 5.91
CA LEU A 22 20.05 15.60 5.29
C LEU A 22 19.96 16.12 3.85
N PRO A 23 20.60 17.26 3.53
CA PRO A 23 20.54 17.83 2.19
C PRO A 23 21.41 17.05 1.19
N GLY A 24 21.04 17.17 -0.09
CA GLY A 24 21.85 16.69 -1.20
C GLY A 24 21.73 15.19 -1.49
N GLN A 25 22.58 14.71 -2.40
CA GLN A 25 22.49 13.34 -2.95
C GLN A 25 22.74 12.25 -1.89
N VAL A 26 23.55 12.54 -0.87
CA VAL A 26 23.84 11.60 0.22
C VAL A 26 22.58 11.30 1.03
N GLY A 27 21.79 12.33 1.39
CA GLY A 27 20.52 12.14 2.11
C GLY A 27 19.51 11.31 1.31
N VAL A 28 19.40 11.58 0.01
CA VAL A 28 18.54 10.79 -0.91
C VAL A 28 18.98 9.34 -0.95
N LEU A 29 20.28 9.07 -1.13
CA LEU A 29 20.81 7.71 -1.20
C LEU A 29 20.59 6.93 0.09
N LEU A 30 20.89 7.53 1.25
CA LEU A 30 20.70 6.89 2.55
C LEU A 30 19.22 6.60 2.83
N THR A 31 18.33 7.53 2.49
CA THR A 31 16.88 7.32 2.61
C THR A 31 16.41 6.17 1.73
N ALA A 32 16.85 6.12 0.47
CA ALA A 32 16.52 5.04 -0.45
C ALA A 32 17.02 3.68 0.05
N ILE A 33 18.25 3.60 0.55
CA ILE A 33 18.82 2.38 1.14
C ILE A 33 17.99 1.93 2.35
N LEU A 34 17.68 2.85 3.28
CA LEU A 34 16.89 2.52 4.46
C LEU A 34 15.51 1.97 4.09
N LEU A 35 14.81 2.64 3.18
CA LEU A 35 13.49 2.21 2.71
C LEU A 35 13.57 0.86 1.98
N ALA A 36 14.58 0.64 1.15
CA ALA A 36 14.80 -0.62 0.45
C ALA A 36 15.06 -1.78 1.43
N VAL A 37 15.90 -1.56 2.44
CA VAL A 37 16.16 -2.55 3.51
C VAL A 37 14.88 -2.82 4.31
N GLY A 38 14.13 -1.78 4.66
CA GLY A 38 12.84 -1.89 5.34
C GLY A 38 11.83 -2.74 4.56
N MET A 39 11.70 -2.48 3.25
CA MET A 39 10.82 -3.25 2.38
C MET A 39 11.31 -4.68 2.16
N GLY A 40 12.61 -4.89 2.00
CA GLY A 40 13.22 -6.22 1.98
C GLY A 40 12.91 -7.01 3.25
N GLY A 41 13.01 -6.38 4.41
CA GLY A 41 12.66 -6.99 5.70
C GLY A 41 11.17 -7.33 5.81
N ALA A 42 10.28 -6.44 5.36
CA ALA A 42 8.84 -6.69 5.35
C ALA A 42 8.47 -7.89 4.46
N VAL A 43 9.07 -7.99 3.27
CA VAL A 43 8.91 -9.13 2.36
C VAL A 43 9.45 -10.41 3.01
N TRP A 44 10.65 -10.36 3.60
CA TRP A 44 11.26 -11.52 4.27
C TRP A 44 10.37 -12.06 5.40
N LEU A 45 9.84 -11.19 6.26
CA LEU A 45 8.90 -11.57 7.32
C LEU A 45 7.62 -12.19 6.75
N SER A 46 7.10 -11.61 5.67
CA SER A 46 5.87 -12.07 5.01
C SER A 46 6.06 -13.46 4.39
N VAL A 47 7.19 -13.70 3.72
CA VAL A 47 7.56 -15.02 3.17
C VAL A 47 7.72 -16.06 4.29
N GLY A 48 8.41 -15.67 5.38
CA GLY A 48 8.59 -16.54 6.54
C GLY A 48 7.26 -16.96 7.18
N TRP A 49 6.29 -16.06 7.22
CA TRP A 49 4.94 -16.36 7.68
C TRP A 49 4.15 -17.19 6.67
N TRP A 50 4.15 -16.82 5.39
CA TRP A 50 3.41 -17.52 4.32
C TRP A 50 3.71 -19.03 4.30
N ARG A 51 4.98 -19.39 4.51
CA ARG A 51 5.44 -20.79 4.58
C ARG A 51 4.81 -21.61 5.72
N ARG A 52 4.31 -20.97 6.77
CA ARG A 52 3.77 -21.61 7.99
C ARG A 52 2.25 -21.65 8.05
N VAL A 53 1.58 -20.83 7.24
CA VAL A 53 0.12 -20.73 7.21
C VAL A 53 -0.47 -21.96 6.50
N ASP A 54 -1.65 -22.38 6.95
CA ASP A 54 -2.40 -23.48 6.36
C ASP A 54 -2.87 -23.16 4.92
N GLU A 55 -3.29 -24.20 4.21
CA GLU A 55 -3.68 -24.05 2.81
C GLU A 55 -5.00 -23.28 2.63
N ALA A 56 -5.94 -23.42 3.57
CA ALA A 56 -7.22 -22.71 3.50
C ALA A 56 -7.01 -21.20 3.57
N ALA A 57 -6.22 -20.72 4.53
CA ALA A 57 -5.86 -19.32 4.65
C ALA A 57 -5.05 -18.82 3.44
N ARG A 58 -4.15 -19.62 2.86
CA ARG A 58 -3.47 -19.24 1.61
C ARG A 58 -4.43 -19.07 0.44
N GLU A 59 -5.38 -19.99 0.27
CA GLU A 59 -6.42 -19.84 -0.76
C GLU A 59 -7.28 -18.60 -0.51
N ALA A 60 -7.64 -18.30 0.74
CA ALA A 60 -8.34 -17.08 1.09
C ALA A 60 -7.56 -15.82 0.64
N HIS A 61 -6.25 -15.77 0.93
CA HIS A 61 -5.39 -14.65 0.52
C HIS A 61 -5.30 -14.51 -1.00
N LYS A 62 -5.09 -15.61 -1.72
CA LYS A 62 -4.99 -15.61 -3.20
C LYS A 62 -6.31 -15.18 -3.84
N TRP A 63 -7.41 -15.77 -3.39
CA TRP A 63 -8.75 -15.47 -3.89
C TRP A 63 -9.15 -14.02 -3.62
N ALA A 64 -8.93 -13.54 -2.40
CA ALA A 64 -9.23 -12.16 -2.02
C ALA A 64 -8.35 -11.14 -2.76
N TRP A 65 -7.08 -11.46 -2.99
CA TRP A 65 -6.19 -10.61 -3.79
C TRP A 65 -6.65 -10.52 -5.24
N PHE A 66 -6.90 -11.67 -5.87
CA PHE A 66 -7.30 -11.71 -7.27
C PHE A 66 -8.65 -11.03 -7.50
N TRP A 67 -9.69 -11.39 -6.74
CA TRP A 67 -11.02 -10.82 -6.94
C TRP A 67 -11.18 -9.46 -6.26
N GLY A 68 -10.96 -9.40 -4.95
CA GLY A 68 -11.13 -8.18 -4.18
C GLY A 68 -10.15 -7.08 -4.57
N GLY A 69 -8.85 -7.41 -4.56
CA GLY A 69 -7.79 -6.45 -4.89
C GLY A 69 -7.92 -5.89 -6.31
N THR A 70 -8.08 -6.76 -7.32
CA THR A 70 -8.22 -6.33 -8.73
C THR A 70 -9.51 -5.54 -8.96
N CYS A 71 -10.66 -5.97 -8.40
CA CYS A 71 -11.90 -5.20 -8.52
C CYS A 71 -11.78 -3.84 -7.83
N GLY A 72 -11.16 -3.78 -6.64
CA GLY A 72 -10.85 -2.52 -5.96
C GLY A 72 -10.00 -1.61 -6.84
N MET A 73 -8.91 -2.13 -7.43
CA MET A 73 -8.08 -1.39 -8.37
C MET A 73 -8.88 -0.88 -9.58
N ALA A 74 -9.77 -1.69 -10.14
CA ALA A 74 -10.62 -1.27 -11.26
C ALA A 74 -11.53 -0.08 -10.89
N VAL A 75 -12.11 -0.07 -9.69
CA VAL A 75 -12.87 1.08 -9.18
C VAL A 75 -11.96 2.31 -9.04
N GLY A 76 -10.78 2.15 -8.42
CA GLY A 76 -9.80 3.22 -8.32
C GLY A 76 -9.36 3.77 -9.69
N PHE A 77 -9.27 2.91 -10.70
CA PHE A 77 -8.95 3.29 -12.07
C PHE A 77 -10.07 4.09 -12.73
N VAL A 78 -11.34 3.73 -12.50
CA VAL A 78 -12.49 4.55 -12.93
C VAL A 78 -12.43 5.93 -12.30
N CYS A 79 -12.12 6.03 -11.01
CA CYS A 79 -11.92 7.32 -10.33
C CYS A 79 -10.76 8.11 -10.97
N LEU A 80 -9.61 7.47 -11.21
CA LEU A 80 -8.46 8.09 -11.86
C LEU A 80 -8.80 8.65 -13.24
N LEU A 81 -9.46 7.87 -14.10
CA LEU A 81 -9.87 8.32 -15.43
C LEU A 81 -10.88 9.48 -15.35
N THR A 82 -11.82 9.42 -14.40
CA THR A 82 -12.80 10.49 -14.18
C THR A 82 -12.08 11.79 -13.80
N VAL A 83 -11.13 11.73 -12.85
CA VAL A 83 -10.32 12.90 -12.47
C VAL A 83 -9.47 13.39 -13.63
N SER A 84 -8.86 12.49 -14.40
CA SER A 84 -8.05 12.87 -15.56
C SER A 84 -8.85 13.58 -16.66
N MET A 85 -10.12 13.23 -16.84
CA MET A 85 -10.97 13.80 -17.90
C MET A 85 -11.83 14.99 -17.43
N ARG A 86 -12.18 15.05 -16.14
CA ARG A 86 -13.12 16.03 -15.58
C ARG A 86 -12.55 16.82 -14.41
N GLY A 87 -11.25 16.74 -14.16
CA GLY A 87 -10.59 17.30 -12.98
C GLY A 87 -10.85 18.79 -12.75
N ALA A 88 -10.98 19.59 -13.81
CA ALA A 88 -11.29 21.02 -13.70
C ALA A 88 -12.68 21.33 -13.10
N GLU A 89 -13.59 20.36 -13.11
CA GLU A 89 -14.95 20.49 -12.61
C GLU A 89 -15.14 19.82 -11.25
N LEU A 90 -14.14 19.06 -10.78
CA LEU A 90 -14.22 18.30 -9.54
C LEU A 90 -13.69 19.15 -8.37
N PRO A 91 -14.43 19.26 -7.25
CA PRO A 91 -13.92 19.88 -6.03
C PRO A 91 -12.94 18.92 -5.35
N LEU A 92 -11.68 18.93 -5.80
CA LEU A 92 -10.62 18.12 -5.20
C LEU A 92 -10.20 18.68 -3.83
N PRO A 93 -9.95 17.83 -2.82
CA PRO A 93 -9.51 18.29 -1.52
C PRO A 93 -8.16 19.01 -1.56
N THR A 94 -8.05 20.12 -0.84
CA THR A 94 -6.83 20.95 -0.78
C THR A 94 -5.63 20.24 -0.13
N TRP A 95 -5.87 19.22 0.70
CA TRP A 95 -4.82 18.43 1.35
C TRP A 95 -4.05 17.51 0.39
N LEU A 96 -4.53 17.31 -0.85
CA LEU A 96 -3.80 16.54 -1.87
C LEU A 96 -2.48 17.21 -2.31
N GLY A 97 -2.32 18.50 -1.99
CA GLY A 97 -1.20 19.30 -2.46
C GLY A 97 -1.28 19.58 -3.96
N THR A 98 -0.37 20.45 -4.42
CA THR A 98 -0.24 20.81 -5.84
C THR A 98 1.15 20.49 -6.37
N ALA A 99 2.08 20.11 -5.51
CA ALA A 99 3.42 19.77 -5.93
C ALA A 99 3.43 18.36 -6.57
N PRO A 100 4.28 18.10 -7.57
CA PRO A 100 4.32 16.82 -8.27
C PRO A 100 4.47 15.59 -7.34
N GLN A 101 5.29 15.71 -6.29
CA GLN A 101 5.48 14.62 -5.33
C GLN A 101 4.23 14.33 -4.49
N ASP A 102 3.45 15.34 -4.13
CA ASP A 102 2.23 15.17 -3.33
C ASP A 102 1.16 14.43 -4.14
N LEU A 103 1.06 14.75 -5.43
CA LEU A 103 0.16 14.09 -6.37
C LEU A 103 0.57 12.63 -6.64
N LEU A 104 1.87 12.35 -6.75
CA LEU A 104 2.38 10.98 -6.91
C LEU A 104 2.09 10.13 -5.67
N VAL A 105 2.38 10.66 -4.47
CA VAL A 105 2.15 9.97 -3.21
C VAL A 105 0.66 9.75 -2.98
N SER A 106 -0.17 10.78 -3.16
CA SER A 106 -1.62 10.67 -2.97
C SER A 106 -2.27 9.69 -3.96
N GLY A 107 -1.85 9.70 -5.23
CA GLY A 107 -2.33 8.73 -6.23
C GLY A 107 -1.97 7.29 -5.87
N MET A 108 -0.71 7.04 -5.47
CA MET A 108 -0.27 5.71 -5.02
C MET A 108 -1.04 5.24 -3.79
N MET A 109 -1.23 6.12 -2.80
CA MET A 109 -1.97 5.79 -1.58
C MET A 109 -3.46 5.53 -1.87
N ALA A 110 -4.07 6.29 -2.76
CA ALA A 110 -5.46 6.10 -3.15
C ALA A 110 -5.67 4.73 -3.83
N ILE A 111 -4.84 4.37 -4.81
CA ILE A 111 -5.00 3.08 -5.50
C ILE A 111 -4.69 1.89 -4.59
N LEU A 112 -3.73 2.05 -3.67
CA LEU A 112 -3.46 1.05 -2.64
C LEU A 112 -4.66 0.90 -1.69
N ALA A 113 -5.29 2.00 -1.27
CA ALA A 113 -6.47 1.96 -0.40
C ALA A 113 -7.64 1.24 -1.08
N PHE A 114 -7.93 1.53 -2.36
CA PHE A 114 -8.96 0.81 -3.11
C PHE A 114 -8.67 -0.69 -3.21
N GLN A 115 -7.43 -1.07 -3.49
CA GLN A 115 -7.01 -2.48 -3.51
C GLN A 115 -7.20 -3.16 -2.14
N ILE A 116 -6.77 -2.51 -1.05
CA ILE A 116 -6.89 -3.06 0.31
C ILE A 116 -8.36 -3.18 0.70
N VAL A 117 -9.20 -2.18 0.43
CA VAL A 117 -10.63 -2.23 0.76
C VAL A 117 -11.32 -3.36 0.00
N GLY A 118 -11.08 -3.46 -1.32
CA GLY A 118 -11.62 -4.55 -2.12
C GLY A 118 -11.14 -5.93 -1.64
N TYR A 119 -9.84 -6.04 -1.36
CA TYR A 119 -9.24 -7.23 -0.77
C TYR A 119 -9.91 -7.63 0.56
N LEU A 120 -10.12 -6.69 1.49
CA LEU A 120 -10.71 -6.96 2.80
C LEU A 120 -12.17 -7.42 2.69
N ILE A 121 -12.94 -6.81 1.79
CA ILE A 121 -14.33 -7.21 1.50
C ILE A 121 -14.37 -8.65 0.97
N ALA A 122 -13.55 -8.95 -0.03
CA ALA A 122 -13.48 -10.29 -0.62
C ALA A 122 -12.99 -11.32 0.41
N TRP A 123 -11.97 -11.00 1.19
CA TRP A 123 -11.46 -11.87 2.23
C TRP A 123 -12.54 -12.19 3.28
N ALA A 124 -13.27 -11.18 3.76
CA ALA A 124 -14.36 -11.38 4.71
C ALA A 124 -15.49 -12.24 4.09
N TRP A 125 -15.84 -11.98 2.83
CA TRP A 125 -16.84 -12.75 2.09
C TRP A 125 -16.48 -14.24 1.97
N TRP A 126 -15.22 -14.53 1.65
CA TRP A 126 -14.73 -15.91 1.52
C TRP A 126 -14.97 -16.72 2.80
N TRP A 127 -14.69 -16.15 3.97
CA TRP A 127 -14.94 -16.80 5.27
C TRP A 127 -16.43 -16.92 5.62
N LEU A 128 -17.27 -15.98 5.16
CA LEU A 128 -18.73 -16.11 5.32
C LEU A 128 -19.29 -17.29 4.53
N GLY A 129 -18.71 -17.60 3.37
CA GLY A 129 -19.12 -18.73 2.52
C GLY A 129 -18.54 -20.09 2.94
N GLN A 130 -17.60 -20.14 3.87
CA GLN A 130 -17.04 -21.37 4.44
C GLN A 130 -17.68 -21.79 5.77
N ARG A 131 -18.81 -21.18 6.11
CA ARG A 131 -19.69 -21.62 7.20
C ARG A 131 -20.58 -22.76 6.72
#